data_AF-A0A089Q381-F1
#
_entry.id   AF-A0A089Q381-F1
#
_cell.length_a   1.000
_cell.length_b   1.000
_cell.length_c   1.000
_cell.angle_alpha   90.00
_cell.angle_beta   90.00
_cell.angle_gamma   90.00
#
_symmetry.space_group_name_H-M   'P 1'
#
loop_
_entity.id
_entity.type
_entity.pdbx_description
1 polymer ?
#
loop_
_entity_poly.entity_id
_entity_poly.type
_entity_poly.pdbx_seq_one_letter_code
_entity_poly.pdbx_strand_id
1 'polypeptide(L)'
;MGSDAGFFVVYRGYVQPYFMPGSFVFIERLKEYGGGYWLGRVYDNFYEFCIERPVSMREGMEMLLLIKGVESNAHKFVDDFHLEPPENH
;
A
#
# COMPACT_ATOMS: atom_id res chain seq x y z
N MET A 1 8.22 11.84 -8.16
CA MET A 1 8.46 12.39 -6.81
C MET A 1 7.37 11.86 -5.90
N GLY A 2 7.72 11.05 -4.90
CA GLY A 2 6.79 10.70 -3.82
C GLY A 2 6.24 11.96 -3.20
N SER A 3 4.92 12.04 -3.02
CA SER A 3 4.36 13.17 -2.28
C SER A 3 4.92 13.11 -0.85
N ASP A 4 5.15 14.28 -0.23
CA ASP A 4 5.49 14.39 1.20
C ASP A 4 4.48 13.68 2.11
N ALA A 5 3.29 13.35 1.61
CA ALA A 5 2.25 12.62 2.33
C ALA A 5 2.50 11.10 2.42
N GLY A 6 3.51 10.58 1.72
CA GLY A 6 3.87 9.15 1.72
C GLY A 6 2.85 8.25 1.02
N PHE A 7 2.18 8.78 0.00
CA PHE A 7 1.37 8.04 -0.98
C PHE A 7 1.27 8.82 -2.30
N PHE A 8 0.77 8.19 -3.36
CA PHE A 8 0.45 8.85 -4.63
C PHE A 8 -1.04 8.75 -4.94
N VAL A 9 -1.55 9.69 -5.74
CA VAL A 9 -2.89 9.60 -6.32
C VAL A 9 -2.74 9.67 -7.84
N VAL A 10 -3.23 8.65 -8.53
CA VAL A 10 -3.28 8.57 -9.99
C VAL A 10 -4.69 8.90 -10.42
N TYR A 11 -4.85 10.10 -10.98
CA TYR A 11 -6.11 10.54 -11.58
C TYR A 11 -6.30 9.93 -12.96
N ARG A 12 -7.55 9.82 -13.41
CA ARG A 12 -7.86 9.34 -14.76
C ARG A 12 -7.15 10.17 -15.83
N GLY A 13 -6.59 9.50 -16.82
CA GLY A 13 -5.93 10.13 -17.97
C GLY A 13 -4.52 10.62 -17.67
N TYR A 14 -4.07 10.51 -16.42
CA TYR A 14 -2.69 10.73 -16.05
C TYR A 14 -1.93 9.41 -16.01
N VAL A 15 -0.77 9.40 -16.66
CA VAL A 15 0.18 8.30 -16.57
C VAL A 15 1.28 8.72 -15.62
N GLN A 16 1.46 7.98 -14.54
CA GLN A 16 2.59 8.14 -13.65
C GLN A 16 3.71 7.24 -14.17
N PRO A 17 4.82 7.80 -14.71
CA PRO A 17 5.84 7.01 -15.40
C PRO A 17 6.68 6.15 -14.46
N TYR A 18 6.71 6.50 -13.18
CA TYR A 18 7.50 5.78 -12.17
C TYR A 18 6.89 5.93 -10.78
N PHE A 19 6.90 4.81 -10.05
CA PHE A 19 6.65 4.73 -8.62
C PHE A 19 7.88 4.09 -7.98
N MET A 20 8.25 4.56 -6.79
CA MET A 20 9.22 3.83 -5.99
C MET A 20 8.56 2.53 -5.49
N PRO A 21 9.18 1.35 -5.66
CA PRO A 21 8.61 0.09 -5.16
C PRO A 21 8.25 0.17 -3.66
N GLY A 22 7.11 -0.41 -3.31
CA GLY A 22 6.54 -0.34 -1.95
C GLY A 22 5.75 0.95 -1.66
N SER A 23 5.69 1.91 -2.59
CA SER A 23 4.89 3.12 -2.40
C SER A 23 3.39 2.81 -2.42
N PHE A 24 2.65 3.44 -1.52
CA PHE A 24 1.19 3.42 -1.54
C PHE A 24 0.65 4.30 -2.66
N VAL A 25 -0.35 3.80 -3.37
CA VAL A 25 -0.97 4.49 -4.51
C VAL A 25 -2.49 4.33 -4.42
N PHE A 26 -3.18 5.45 -4.63
CA PHE A 26 -4.62 5.51 -4.91
C PHE A 26 -4.81 5.61 -6.42
N ILE A 27 -5.54 4.68 -7.03
CA ILE A 27 -5.89 4.73 -8.45
C ILE A 27 -7.37 5.10 -8.57
N GLU A 28 -7.66 6.25 -9.18
CA GLU A 28 -9.02 6.75 -9.34
C GLU A 28 -9.86 5.81 -10.23
N ARG A 29 -11.05 5.46 -9.74
CA ARG A 29 -12.04 4.68 -10.48
C ARG A 29 -13.08 5.60 -11.10
N LEU A 30 -13.58 5.20 -12.27
CA LEU A 30 -14.59 5.98 -13.01
C LEU A 30 -15.88 6.18 -12.22
N LYS A 31 -16.37 7.42 -12.24
CA LYS A 31 -17.62 7.80 -11.56
C LYS A 31 -18.83 7.00 -12.03
N GLU A 32 -18.92 6.69 -13.32
CA GLU A 32 -20.02 5.91 -13.90
C GLU A 32 -20.11 4.47 -13.36
N TYR A 33 -19.00 3.94 -12.86
CA TYR A 33 -18.98 2.62 -12.22
C TYR A 33 -19.17 2.71 -10.70
N GLY A 34 -19.33 3.90 -10.12
CA GLY A 34 -19.48 4.15 -8.69
C GLY A 34 -18.34 4.95 -8.07
N GLY A 35 -17.34 5.34 -8.87
CA GLY A 35 -16.21 6.16 -8.41
C GLY A 35 -15.33 5.47 -7.37
N GLY A 36 -14.68 6.28 -6.54
CA GLY A 36 -13.77 5.84 -5.49
C GLY A 36 -12.35 5.60 -5.99
N TYR A 37 -11.58 4.89 -5.18
CA TYR A 37 -10.18 4.60 -5.44
C TYR A 37 -9.86 3.14 -5.14
N TRP A 38 -8.98 2.55 -5.94
CA TRP A 38 -8.26 1.36 -5.52
C TRP A 38 -7.06 1.81 -4.69
N LEU A 39 -6.91 1.27 -3.49
CA LEU A 39 -5.75 1.52 -2.63
C LEU A 39 -4.85 0.28 -2.64
N GLY A 40 -3.56 0.50 -2.84
CA GLY A 40 -2.59 -0.58 -2.92
C GLY A 40 -1.15 -0.11 -2.91
N ARG A 41 -0.24 -1.09 -2.99
CA ARG A 41 1.19 -0.89 -3.14
C ARG A 41 1.62 -1.24 -4.55
N VAL A 42 2.52 -0.42 -5.10
CA VAL A 42 3.14 -0.69 -6.39
C VAL A 42 4.52 -1.29 -6.16
N TYR A 43 4.83 -2.36 -6.90
CA TYR A 43 6.14 -2.95 -7.06
C TYR A 43 6.50 -2.99 -8.55
N ASP A 44 7.73 -3.38 -8.88
CA ASP A 44 8.22 -3.35 -10.28
C ASP A 44 7.32 -4.13 -11.24
N ASN A 45 6.71 -5.23 -10.78
CA ASN A 45 6.00 -6.18 -11.64
C ASN A 45 4.52 -6.37 -11.28
N PHE A 46 4.06 -5.81 -10.16
CA PHE A 46 2.69 -6.03 -9.71
C PHE A 46 2.17 -4.88 -8.84
N TYR A 47 0.86 -4.84 -8.75
CA TYR A 47 0.12 -3.98 -7.84
C TYR A 47 -0.62 -4.85 -6.83
N GLU A 48 -0.35 -4.61 -5.56
CA GLU A 48 -0.96 -5.34 -4.45
C GLU A 48 -2.10 -4.51 -3.86
N PHE A 49 -3.31 -5.08 -3.79
CA PHE A 49 -4.43 -4.42 -3.14
C PHE A 49 -4.24 -4.41 -1.63
N CYS A 50 -4.32 -3.23 -1.00
CA CYS A 50 -4.47 -3.16 0.45
C CYS A 50 -5.90 -3.51 0.89
N ILE A 51 -6.87 -3.19 0.04
CA ILE A 51 -8.29 -3.52 0.22
C ILE A 51 -8.80 -4.00 -1.14
N GLU A 52 -9.37 -5.21 -1.18
CA GLU A 52 -9.84 -5.88 -2.41
C GLU A 52 -11.20 -5.33 -2.91
N ARG A 53 -11.46 -4.04 -2.71
CA ARG A 53 -12.60 -3.30 -3.26
C ARG A 53 -12.29 -1.81 -3.38
N PRO A 54 -13.01 -1.06 -4.22
CA PRO A 54 -12.91 0.40 -4.23
C PRO A 54 -13.30 1.00 -2.87
N VAL A 55 -12.60 2.05 -2.47
CA VAL A 55 -12.82 2.78 -1.22
C VAL A 55 -13.04 4.25 -1.47
N SER A 56 -13.64 4.93 -0.49
CA SER A 56 -13.60 6.40 -0.45
C SER A 56 -12.19 6.89 -0.12
N MET A 57 -11.86 8.14 -0.48
CA MET A 57 -10.57 8.74 -0.10
C MET A 57 -10.36 8.73 1.42
N ARG A 58 -11.43 9.03 2.18
CA ARG A 58 -11.40 9.00 3.64
C ARG A 58 -11.05 7.60 4.18
N GLU A 59 -11.78 6.59 3.74
CA GLU A 59 -11.56 5.20 4.17
C GLU A 59 -10.15 4.71 3.83
N GLY A 60 -9.66 4.99 2.62
CA GLY A 60 -8.29 4.61 2.26
C GLY A 60 -7.22 5.37 3.05
N MET A 61 -7.46 6.63 3.42
CA MET A 61 -6.57 7.38 4.31
C MET A 61 -6.55 6.81 5.73
N GLU A 62 -7.71 6.42 6.27
CA GLU A 62 -7.83 5.74 7.57
C GLU A 62 -7.04 4.43 7.54
N MET A 63 -7.17 3.62 6.48
CA MET A 63 -6.37 2.41 6.29
C MET A 63 -4.86 2.69 6.22
N LEU A 64 -4.45 3.71 5.46
CA LEU A 64 -3.03 4.07 5.32
C LEU A 64 -2.41 4.46 6.67
N LEU A 65 -3.15 5.19 7.51
CA LEU A 65 -2.69 5.56 8.85
C LEU A 65 -2.53 4.33 9.75
N LEU A 66 -3.47 3.37 9.69
CA LEU A 66 -3.38 2.11 10.42
C LEU A 66 -2.13 1.31 10.01
N ILE A 67 -1.91 1.14 8.70
CA ILE A 67 -0.73 0.40 8.20
C ILE A 67 0.57 1.08 8.66
N LYS A 68 0.71 2.39 8.45
CA LYS A 68 1.91 3.13 8.88
C LYS A 68 2.14 3.03 10.39
N GLY A 69 1.06 3.02 11.18
CA GLY A 69 1.12 2.80 12.62
C GLY A 69 1.68 1.41 12.97
N VAL A 70 1.21 0.35 12.31
CA VAL A 70 1.73 -1.01 12.48
C VAL A 70 3.20 -1.10 12.06
N GLU A 71 3.54 -0.58 10.89
CA GLU A 71 4.92 -0.60 10.35
C GLU A 71 5.92 0.12 11.25
N SER A 72 5.53 1.27 11.83
CA SER A 72 6.37 2.00 12.78
C SER A 72 6.63 1.21 14.07
N ASN A 73 5.74 0.27 14.41
CA ASN A 73 5.85 -0.61 15.57
C ASN A 73 6.42 -2.00 15.23
N ALA A 74 6.86 -2.24 13.99
CA ALA A 74 7.34 -3.54 13.53
C ALA A 74 8.46 -4.13 14.42
N HIS A 75 9.35 -3.27 14.94
CA HIS A 75 10.44 -3.64 15.84
C HIS A 75 9.99 -4.34 17.14
N LYS A 76 8.73 -4.20 17.56
CA LYS A 76 8.18 -4.84 18.76
C LYS A 76 7.77 -6.30 18.54
N PHE A 77 7.73 -6.76 17.29
CA PHE A 77 7.32 -8.12 16.95
C PHE A 77 8.51 -9.07 16.72
N VAL A 78 9.74 -8.58 16.88
CA VAL A 78 10.98 -9.30 16.49
C VAL A 78 11.65 -10.02 17.69
N ASP A 79 11.07 -9.96 18.89
CA ASP A 79 11.80 -10.27 20.12
C ASP A 79 12.08 -11.77 20.38
N ASP A 80 11.38 -12.73 19.76
CA ASP A 80 11.49 -14.16 20.14
C ASP A 80 11.71 -15.15 18.99
N PHE A 81 11.96 -14.70 17.76
CA PHE A 81 12.17 -15.63 16.65
C PHE A 81 13.64 -16.08 16.54
N HIS A 82 13.93 -17.27 17.04
CA HIS A 82 15.21 -17.96 16.81
C HIS A 82 15.02 -19.05 15.75
N LEU A 83 15.78 -18.97 14.67
CA LEU A 83 15.93 -20.09 13.73
C LEU A 83 16.77 -21.16 14.41
N GLU A 84 16.16 -22.27 14.81
CA GLU A 84 16.92 -23.44 15.22
C GLU A 84 17.67 -23.99 14.00
N PRO A 85 18.95 -24.37 14.15
CA PRO A 85 19.69 -24.99 13.07
C PRO A 85 18.96 -26.28 12.62
N PRO A 86 18.96 -26.59 11.31
CA PRO A 86 18.32 -27.81 10.82
C PRO A 86 18.90 -29.02 11.54
N GLU A 87 18.03 -29.92 12.03
CA GLU A 87 18.46 -31.18 12.61
C GLU A 87 19.24 -31.98 11.55
N ASN A 88 20.52 -32.24 11.81
CA ASN A 88 21.33 -33.11 10.97
C ASN A 88 20.85 -34.55 11.18
N HIS A 89 20.19 -35.14 10.18
CA HIS A 89 19.87 -36.57 10.11
C HIS A 89 20.77 -37.27 9.09
#